data_AF-A0A976LPG1-F1
#
_entry.id   AF-A0A976LPG1-F1
#
_cell.length_a   1.000
_cell.length_b   1.000
_cell.length_c   1.000
_cell.angle_alpha   90.00
_cell.angle_beta   90.00
_cell.angle_gamma   90.00
#
_symmetry.space_group_name_H-M   'P 1'
#
loop_
_entity.id
_entity.type
_entity.pdbx_description
1 polymer ?
#
loop_
_entity_poly.entity_id
_entity_poly.type
_entity_poly.pdbx_seq_one_letter_code
_entity_poly.pdbx_strand_id
1 'polypeptide(L)'
;MARKFLISVDLNKNELLNARIQNLGSAPSSPVSGQIYYDTSTNTMYYYNGLSSPDGPWMPMSGSTEVVQDIIGSSVIGTSPITATYNDSAGTTAISLNNTAVTAGSYGSATAIPTFTVDAQGRLTAASTAALATTLAIAGETGTDTVALLSDTLTITGDSAIDTAVTDNTITITAKNATSSQKGVASFDSTDFTVSAAAVTLNAERVQDIVGALVQSGTGITATYNDAGNTETINITNTAVTAGTYGSATKTTTVAVNAQGQLTSAAEQNISIPSTQVNDFTEAVEDVVGAMVSSNTENGISVTYDDTLGKLNFDVSDPTITLSGDVTGSGTITNLGSVTITTTVEPNSVALGTDTTGAYVATIAGTANEVTVSGSGSETAAITVGLPDDVTITNNLTVGGNLNVTGTINSVNTTQVNIVDNKINLNTDFTGTPTVDAGVRVERGTSADVEVLWNETSDLWTLTNDGTNYHAIVRKFSSNITTSEVSPFTFLATHNLNTRDVHVAVYDNSSPYSEVEVDVDHTSVNSITLTFAAAPTAGAYRVVITG
;
A
#
# COMPACT_ATOMS: atom_id res chain seq x y z
N MET A 1 -103.95 44.71 42.97
CA MET A 1 -103.32 43.36 42.91
C MET A 1 -104.22 42.44 42.09
N ALA A 2 -103.82 42.13 40.85
CA ALA A 2 -104.54 41.12 40.05
C ALA A 2 -104.10 39.72 40.54
N ARG A 3 -105.05 38.90 41.01
CA ARG A 3 -104.81 37.49 41.33
C ARG A 3 -104.73 36.72 40.01
N LYS A 4 -103.57 36.11 39.71
CA LYS A 4 -103.42 35.18 38.58
C LYS A 4 -104.12 33.86 38.91
N PHE A 5 -105.00 33.40 38.03
CA PHE A 5 -105.48 32.02 38.00
C PHE A 5 -104.76 31.30 36.85
N LEU A 6 -104.00 30.26 37.18
CA LEU A 6 -103.27 29.44 36.21
C LEU A 6 -103.84 28.02 36.31
N ILE A 7 -104.33 27.48 35.20
CA ILE A 7 -104.62 26.06 35.03
C ILE A 7 -103.66 25.50 33.99
N SER A 8 -103.20 24.27 34.15
CA SER A 8 -102.42 23.59 33.11
C SER A 8 -103.28 23.40 31.86
N VAL A 9 -102.71 23.67 30.68
CA VAL A 9 -103.31 23.29 29.41
C VAL A 9 -103.14 21.77 29.25
N ASP A 10 -104.25 21.04 29.21
CA ASP A 10 -104.29 19.61 28.90
C ASP A 10 -104.71 19.43 27.43
N LEU A 11 -103.80 18.88 26.62
CA LEU A 11 -104.02 18.73 25.18
C LEU A 11 -104.61 17.36 24.81
N ASN A 12 -104.70 16.37 25.71
CA ASN A 12 -105.34 15.05 25.47
C ASN A 12 -105.15 14.45 24.04
N LYS A 13 -103.93 14.56 23.48
CA LYS A 13 -103.50 14.13 22.11
C LYS A 13 -103.77 15.10 20.94
N ASN A 14 -104.31 16.28 21.16
CA ASN A 14 -104.40 17.34 20.15
C ASN A 14 -103.03 17.98 19.90
N GLU A 15 -102.74 18.32 18.64
CA GLU A 15 -101.54 19.05 18.26
C GLU A 15 -101.63 20.54 18.59
N LEU A 16 -100.50 21.14 18.95
CA LEU A 16 -100.40 22.57 19.17
C LEU A 16 -99.89 23.25 17.89
N LEU A 17 -100.82 23.69 17.03
CA LEU A 17 -100.50 24.26 15.72
C LEU A 17 -100.05 25.73 15.79
N ASN A 18 -99.01 26.06 15.00
CA ASN A 18 -98.44 27.41 14.87
C ASN A 18 -98.04 28.07 16.20
N ALA A 19 -97.83 27.27 17.25
CA ALA A 19 -97.42 27.80 18.53
C ALA A 19 -95.96 28.25 18.47
N ARG A 20 -95.76 29.49 18.93
CA ARG A 20 -94.42 29.98 19.21
C ARG A 20 -94.02 29.49 20.60
N ILE A 21 -92.99 28.66 20.65
CA ILE A 21 -92.37 28.26 21.90
C ILE A 21 -91.75 29.49 22.56
N GLN A 22 -91.50 29.44 23.86
CA GLN A 22 -91.00 30.58 24.62
C GLN A 22 -89.65 31.05 24.07
N ASN A 23 -89.63 32.17 23.35
CA ASN A 23 -88.41 32.79 22.82
C ASN A 23 -87.75 33.64 23.90
N LEU A 24 -86.53 33.29 24.31
CA LEU A 24 -85.73 34.06 25.28
C LEU A 24 -84.29 34.13 24.80
N GLY A 25 -83.55 35.18 25.21
CA GLY A 25 -82.11 35.26 24.92
C GLY A 25 -81.22 34.54 25.94
N SER A 26 -81.81 33.95 26.98
CA SER A 26 -81.14 33.20 28.04
C SER A 26 -82.12 32.23 28.72
N ALA A 27 -81.57 31.26 29.45
CA ALA A 27 -82.36 30.29 30.21
C ALA A 27 -83.33 30.96 31.22
N PRO A 28 -84.59 30.48 31.32
CA PRO A 28 -85.52 30.87 32.39
C PRO A 28 -84.93 30.71 33.79
N SER A 29 -85.16 31.69 34.67
CA SER A 29 -84.56 31.78 36.02
C SER A 29 -85.25 30.96 37.12
N SER A 30 -86.39 30.35 36.83
CA SER A 30 -87.10 29.43 37.75
C SER A 30 -87.76 28.31 36.96
N PRO A 31 -86.95 27.44 36.35
CA PRO A 31 -87.44 26.46 35.40
C PRO A 31 -88.15 25.29 36.08
N VAL A 32 -89.09 24.67 35.36
CA VAL A 32 -89.72 23.40 35.76
C VAL A 32 -89.27 22.28 34.82
N SER A 33 -89.16 21.05 35.33
CA SER A 33 -88.77 19.89 34.51
C SER A 33 -89.72 19.70 33.33
N GLY A 34 -89.16 19.43 32.16
CA GLY A 34 -89.88 19.33 30.88
C GLY A 34 -90.22 20.67 30.22
N GLN A 35 -89.87 21.81 30.84
CA GLN A 35 -90.07 23.11 30.21
C GLN A 35 -89.19 23.24 28.97
N ILE A 36 -89.75 23.80 27.90
CA ILE A 36 -89.04 24.01 26.63
C ILE A 36 -89.01 25.51 26.34
N TYR A 37 -87.86 26.00 25.92
CA TYR A 37 -87.70 27.34 25.39
C TYR A 37 -86.82 27.31 24.15
N TYR A 38 -86.96 28.34 23.32
CA TYR A 38 -86.08 28.56 22.17
C TYR A 38 -85.14 29.71 22.52
N ASP A 39 -83.85 29.42 22.59
CA ASP A 39 -82.84 30.44 22.80
C ASP A 39 -82.66 31.22 21.49
N THR A 40 -83.11 32.46 21.48
CA THR A 40 -83.01 33.34 20.31
C THR A 40 -81.59 33.86 20.07
N SER A 41 -80.70 33.73 21.04
CA SER A 41 -79.29 34.13 20.89
C SER A 41 -78.48 33.08 20.14
N THR A 42 -78.77 31.79 20.36
CA THR A 42 -78.07 30.64 19.76
C THR A 42 -78.90 29.86 18.74
N ASN A 43 -80.11 30.33 18.44
CA ASN A 43 -81.07 29.72 17.52
C ASN A 43 -81.37 28.23 17.79
N THR A 44 -81.32 27.83 19.07
CA THR A 44 -81.44 26.42 19.47
C THR A 44 -82.59 26.23 20.45
N MET A 45 -83.36 25.15 20.27
CA MET A 45 -84.41 24.76 21.21
C MET A 45 -83.81 23.94 22.35
N TYR A 46 -84.13 24.29 23.59
CA TYR A 46 -83.67 23.61 24.79
C TYR A 46 -84.85 23.09 25.60
N TYR A 47 -84.67 21.94 26.25
CA TYR A 47 -85.59 21.44 27.27
C TYR A 47 -84.88 21.35 28.62
N TYR A 48 -85.61 21.64 29.70
CA TYR A 48 -85.10 21.56 31.06
C TYR A 48 -85.28 20.15 31.60
N ASN A 49 -84.20 19.48 31.98
CA ASN A 49 -84.26 18.16 32.59
C ASN A 49 -84.01 18.17 34.09
N GLY A 50 -83.45 19.26 34.63
CA GLY A 50 -83.19 19.44 36.07
C GLY A 50 -81.95 18.74 36.62
N LEU A 51 -81.07 18.21 35.77
CA LEU A 51 -79.79 17.60 36.16
C LEU A 51 -78.68 18.65 36.27
N SER A 52 -77.61 18.38 37.02
CA SER A 52 -76.42 19.23 37.04
C SER A 52 -75.57 19.07 35.78
N SER A 53 -74.74 20.07 35.47
CA SER A 53 -73.74 20.03 34.37
C SER A 53 -72.86 18.76 34.45
N PRO A 54 -72.46 18.16 33.32
CA PRO A 54 -72.63 18.62 31.93
C PRO A 54 -73.98 18.25 31.30
N ASP A 55 -74.68 17.24 31.80
CA ASP A 55 -75.91 16.69 31.21
C ASP A 55 -77.19 17.48 31.55
N GLY A 56 -77.04 18.71 32.02
CA GLY A 56 -78.15 19.56 32.42
C GLY A 56 -77.70 20.93 32.96
N PRO A 57 -78.65 21.75 33.43
CA PRO A 57 -80.06 21.41 33.55
C PRO A 57 -80.89 21.77 32.30
N TRP A 58 -80.32 22.50 31.34
CA TRP A 58 -80.92 22.81 30.04
C TRP A 58 -80.16 22.09 28.92
N MET A 59 -80.82 21.15 28.26
CA MET A 59 -80.21 20.35 27.19
C MET A 59 -80.74 20.78 25.82
N PRO A 60 -79.87 20.94 24.81
CA PRO A 60 -80.31 21.25 23.46
C PRO A 60 -81.04 20.04 22.86
N MET A 61 -82.06 20.30 22.04
CA MET A 61 -82.82 19.26 21.32
C MET A 61 -82.25 18.96 19.93
N SER A 62 -81.26 19.72 19.47
CA SER A 62 -80.43 19.32 18.34
C SER A 62 -79.57 18.13 18.77
N GLY A 63 -79.51 17.05 17.97
CA GLY A 63 -78.66 15.90 18.27
C GLY A 63 -77.27 16.36 18.68
N SER A 64 -76.81 15.97 19.86
CA SER A 64 -75.56 16.51 20.40
C SER A 64 -74.42 16.07 19.50
N THR A 65 -73.52 17.02 19.22
CA THR A 65 -72.25 16.72 18.56
C THR A 65 -71.58 15.51 19.24
N GLU A 66 -71.61 15.46 20.58
CA GLU A 66 -71.14 14.35 21.43
C GLU A 66 -71.64 12.96 21.02
N VAL A 67 -72.92 12.78 20.70
CA VAL A 67 -73.45 11.45 20.32
C VAL A 67 -72.88 11.00 18.97
N VAL A 68 -72.70 11.92 18.03
CA VAL A 68 -72.08 11.62 16.74
C VAL A 68 -70.57 11.36 16.92
N GLN A 69 -69.93 12.10 17.82
CA GLN A 69 -68.53 11.98 18.18
C GLN A 69 -68.21 10.61 18.80
N ASP A 70 -69.01 10.15 19.76
CA ASP A 70 -68.90 8.83 20.41
C ASP A 70 -69.04 7.66 19.42
N ILE A 71 -69.95 7.78 18.45
CA ILE A 71 -70.14 6.77 17.40
C ILE A 71 -68.92 6.70 16.47
N ILE A 72 -68.33 7.84 16.12
CA ILE A 72 -67.12 7.89 15.30
C ILE A 72 -65.92 7.32 16.09
N GLY A 73 -65.81 7.64 17.37
CA GLY A 73 -64.75 7.13 18.25
C GLY A 73 -64.79 5.61 18.46
N SER A 74 -65.97 5.00 18.41
CA SER A 74 -66.16 3.55 18.63
C SER A 74 -66.14 2.71 17.35
N SER A 75 -66.37 3.29 16.17
CA SER A 75 -66.46 2.57 14.90
C SER A 75 -65.11 2.36 14.19
N VAL A 76 -64.07 3.14 14.54
CA VAL A 76 -62.72 2.99 13.99
C VAL A 76 -61.80 2.31 15.01
N ILE A 77 -61.56 1.01 14.82
CA ILE A 77 -60.74 0.20 15.73
C ILE A 77 -59.33 0.03 15.14
N GLY A 78 -58.32 0.59 15.79
CA GLY A 78 -56.92 0.31 15.47
C GLY A 78 -56.50 -1.05 16.04
N THR A 79 -55.96 -1.93 15.19
CA THR A 79 -55.30 -3.17 15.62
C THR A 79 -53.83 -3.10 15.22
N SER A 80 -52.91 -3.64 16.04
CA SER A 80 -51.48 -3.60 15.73
C SER A 80 -51.24 -4.19 14.32
N PRO A 81 -50.60 -3.45 13.40
CA PRO A 81 -49.72 -2.30 13.65
C PRO A 81 -50.31 -0.90 13.43
N ILE A 82 -51.62 -0.74 13.28
CA ILE A 82 -52.29 0.57 13.12
C ILE A 82 -52.89 0.98 14.46
N THR A 83 -52.56 2.18 14.92
CA THR A 83 -53.24 2.82 16.06
C THR A 83 -54.23 3.85 15.53
N ALA A 84 -55.46 3.80 16.03
CA ALA A 84 -56.47 4.82 15.83
C ALA A 84 -56.75 5.48 17.18
N THR A 85 -56.67 6.80 17.23
CA THR A 85 -56.96 7.57 18.45
C THR A 85 -57.99 8.63 18.09
N TYR A 86 -59.13 8.56 18.75
CA TYR A 86 -60.17 9.57 18.63
C TYR A 86 -59.94 10.67 19.66
N ASN A 87 -59.84 11.92 19.21
CA ASN A 87 -59.78 13.09 20.10
C ASN A 87 -61.16 13.74 20.09
N ASP A 88 -61.89 13.51 21.18
CA ASP A 88 -63.26 13.97 21.36
C ASP A 88 -63.37 15.50 21.35
N SER A 89 -62.49 16.21 22.08
CA SER A 89 -62.47 17.69 22.09
C SER A 89 -62.17 18.33 20.72
N ALA A 90 -61.45 17.63 19.83
CA ALA A 90 -61.11 18.15 18.51
C ALA A 90 -62.00 17.61 17.37
N GLY A 91 -62.78 16.56 17.63
CA GLY A 91 -63.62 15.87 16.66
C GLY A 91 -62.88 15.19 15.51
N THR A 92 -61.65 14.73 15.76
CA THR A 92 -60.79 14.11 14.75
C THR A 92 -60.35 12.71 15.16
N THR A 93 -60.38 11.76 14.22
CA THR A 93 -59.75 10.44 14.37
C THR A 93 -58.38 10.45 13.71
N ALA A 94 -57.32 10.38 14.51
CA ALA A 94 -55.97 10.18 13.99
C ALA A 94 -55.74 8.68 13.76
N ILE A 95 -55.39 8.31 12.54
CA ILE A 95 -54.97 6.94 12.18
C ILE A 95 -53.50 7.00 11.83
N SER A 96 -52.69 6.16 12.46
CA SER A 96 -51.24 6.14 12.27
C SER A 96 -50.70 4.72 12.31
N LEU A 97 -49.62 4.48 11.57
CA LEU A 97 -48.85 3.26 11.72
C LEU A 97 -48.00 3.35 12.99
N ASN A 98 -47.94 2.25 13.73
CA ASN A 98 -47.04 2.12 14.87
C ASN A 98 -45.61 2.10 14.35
N ASN A 99 -44.73 2.86 15.00
CA ASN A 99 -43.29 2.73 14.80
C ASN A 99 -42.88 1.27 14.96
N THR A 100 -42.02 0.80 14.08
CA THR A 100 -41.40 -0.51 14.26
C THR A 100 -40.23 -0.37 15.25
N ALA A 101 -39.62 -1.48 15.65
CA ALA A 101 -38.42 -1.44 16.47
C ALA A 101 -37.18 -0.94 15.70
N VAL A 102 -37.31 -0.64 14.41
CA VAL A 102 -36.24 -0.12 13.55
C VAL A 102 -36.07 1.38 13.79
N THR A 103 -34.84 1.78 14.12
CA THR A 103 -34.47 3.20 14.22
C THR A 103 -34.35 3.80 12.82
N ALA A 104 -34.85 5.02 12.60
CA ALA A 104 -34.71 5.68 11.32
C ALA A 104 -33.23 6.02 11.05
N GLY A 105 -32.71 5.62 9.89
CA GLY A 105 -31.32 5.86 9.50
C GLY A 105 -30.95 5.13 8.20
N SER A 106 -29.71 5.33 7.75
CA SER A 106 -29.13 4.58 6.63
C SER A 106 -28.46 3.31 7.15
N TYR A 107 -28.86 2.17 6.61
CA TYR A 107 -28.25 0.89 6.89
C TYR A 107 -27.42 0.48 5.68
N GLY A 108 -26.19 0.02 5.92
CA GLY A 108 -25.22 -0.36 4.90
C GLY A 108 -24.14 0.70 4.66
N SER A 109 -23.04 0.28 4.03
CA SER A 109 -21.90 1.09 3.62
C SER A 109 -21.13 0.37 2.50
N ALA A 110 -20.04 0.96 2.03
CA ALA A 110 -19.12 0.28 1.10
C ALA A 110 -18.53 -1.03 1.68
N THR A 111 -18.57 -1.22 3.01
CA THR A 111 -17.98 -2.36 3.72
C THR A 111 -19.00 -3.21 4.48
N ALA A 112 -20.29 -2.89 4.40
CA ALA A 112 -21.33 -3.65 5.07
C ALA A 112 -22.65 -3.59 4.30
N ILE A 113 -23.31 -4.73 4.09
CA ILE A 113 -24.63 -4.77 3.45
C ILE A 113 -25.74 -4.60 4.48
N PRO A 114 -26.84 -3.92 4.12
CA PRO A 114 -28.03 -3.89 4.96
C PRO A 114 -28.64 -5.30 5.08
N THR A 115 -29.13 -5.65 6.26
CA THR A 115 -29.95 -6.84 6.51
C THR A 115 -31.23 -6.43 7.22
N PHE A 116 -32.36 -7.03 6.84
CA PHE A 116 -33.67 -6.69 7.41
C PHE A 116 -34.48 -7.94 7.71
N THR A 117 -35.33 -7.84 8.74
CA THR A 117 -36.41 -8.80 9.00
C THR A 117 -37.73 -8.10 8.80
N VAL A 118 -38.68 -8.76 8.15
CA VAL A 118 -40.04 -8.26 7.98
C VAL A 118 -41.02 -9.05 8.84
N ASP A 119 -42.03 -8.37 9.37
CA ASP A 119 -43.18 -9.05 9.95
C ASP A 119 -44.06 -9.69 8.87
N ALA A 120 -45.05 -10.48 9.29
CA ALA A 120 -46.02 -11.12 8.39
C ALA A 120 -46.89 -10.11 7.61
N GLN A 121 -46.82 -8.82 7.95
CA GLN A 121 -47.51 -7.73 7.26
C GLN A 121 -46.55 -6.96 6.32
N GLY A 122 -45.29 -7.38 6.21
CA GLY A 122 -44.30 -6.81 5.28
C GLY A 122 -43.56 -5.57 5.79
N ARG A 123 -43.71 -5.19 7.06
CA ARG A 123 -42.99 -4.04 7.63
C ARG A 123 -41.67 -4.49 8.25
N LEU A 124 -40.66 -3.64 8.22
CA LEU A 124 -39.35 -3.96 8.79
C LEU A 124 -39.42 -3.97 10.33
N THR A 125 -39.16 -5.11 10.95
CA THR A 125 -39.11 -5.26 12.43
C THR A 125 -37.71 -5.19 13.00
N ALA A 126 -36.69 -5.45 12.17
CA ALA A 126 -35.29 -5.24 12.51
C ALA A 126 -34.54 -4.80 11.25
N ALA A 127 -33.57 -3.90 11.42
CA ALA A 127 -32.60 -3.53 10.40
C ALA A 127 -31.21 -3.51 11.04
N SER A 128 -30.24 -4.08 10.35
CA SER A 128 -28.85 -4.16 10.78
C SER A 128 -27.93 -4.14 9.54
N THR A 129 -26.64 -4.33 9.76
CA THR A 129 -25.66 -4.48 8.69
C THR A 129 -24.83 -5.73 8.90
N ALA A 130 -24.51 -6.45 7.83
CA ALA A 130 -23.52 -7.52 7.84
C ALA A 130 -22.24 -7.05 7.13
N ALA A 131 -21.08 -7.28 7.75
CA ALA A 131 -19.79 -6.89 7.17
C ALA A 131 -19.52 -7.63 5.86
N LEU A 132 -18.91 -6.93 4.90
CA LEU A 132 -18.34 -7.51 3.69
C LEU A 132 -16.88 -7.87 3.94
N ALA A 133 -16.42 -8.93 3.29
CA ALA A 133 -14.99 -9.15 3.15
C ALA A 133 -14.43 -8.03 2.26
N THR A 134 -13.58 -7.18 2.83
CA THR A 134 -12.95 -6.04 2.13
C THR A 134 -11.51 -6.33 1.75
N THR A 135 -10.98 -7.50 2.14
CA THR A 135 -9.61 -7.92 1.87
C THR A 135 -9.59 -9.35 1.36
N LEU A 136 -8.77 -9.62 0.35
CA LEU A 136 -8.40 -10.98 -0.07
C LEU A 136 -7.04 -11.31 0.54
N ALA A 137 -7.00 -12.27 1.46
CA ALA A 137 -5.74 -12.80 1.95
C ALA A 137 -5.04 -13.62 0.85
N ILE A 138 -3.75 -13.39 0.64
CA ILE A 138 -2.90 -14.08 -0.33
C ILE A 138 -1.66 -14.63 0.38
N ALA A 139 -1.13 -15.75 -0.11
CA ALA A 139 0.09 -16.35 0.40
C ALA A 139 0.87 -16.98 -0.76
N GLY A 140 2.20 -16.95 -0.66
CA GLY A 140 3.10 -17.62 -1.61
C GLY A 140 3.86 -18.77 -0.96
N GLU A 141 4.81 -19.34 -1.69
CA GLU A 141 5.78 -20.32 -1.17
C GLU A 141 6.55 -19.77 0.05
N THR A 142 6.72 -18.45 0.10
CA THR A 142 7.11 -17.71 1.30
C THR A 142 6.24 -16.44 1.44
N GLY A 143 5.86 -16.08 2.66
CA GLY A 143 5.13 -14.85 2.97
C GLY A 143 3.59 -14.92 2.84
N THR A 144 2.92 -14.01 3.52
CA THR A 144 1.46 -13.77 3.50
C THR A 144 1.20 -12.28 3.37
N ASP A 145 0.14 -11.91 2.65
CA ASP A 145 -0.28 -10.51 2.48
C ASP A 145 -1.80 -10.43 2.28
N THR A 146 -2.35 -9.22 2.16
CA THR A 146 -3.76 -8.97 1.89
C THR A 146 -3.94 -7.93 0.80
N VAL A 147 -4.87 -8.15 -0.13
CA VAL A 147 -5.27 -7.18 -1.15
C VAL A 147 -6.54 -6.48 -0.70
N ALA A 148 -6.53 -5.16 -0.52
CA ALA A 148 -7.76 -4.42 -0.24
C ALA A 148 -8.62 -4.35 -1.49
N LEU A 149 -9.76 -5.03 -1.49
CA LEU A 149 -10.64 -5.19 -2.66
C LEU A 149 -11.29 -3.88 -3.13
N LEU A 150 -11.22 -2.82 -2.32
CA LEU A 150 -11.83 -1.52 -2.61
C LEU A 150 -10.85 -0.51 -3.24
N SER A 151 -9.54 -0.71 -3.08
CA SER A 151 -8.53 0.28 -3.47
C SER A 151 -7.34 -0.31 -4.23
N ASP A 152 -7.05 -1.59 -4.01
CA ASP A 152 -5.82 -2.19 -4.50
C ASP A 152 -6.08 -3.04 -5.74
N THR A 153 -5.02 -3.22 -6.52
CA THR A 153 -5.00 -4.20 -7.60
C THR A 153 -4.00 -5.29 -7.25
N LEU A 154 -4.44 -6.55 -7.28
CA LEU A 154 -3.52 -7.69 -7.21
C LEU A 154 -2.70 -7.74 -8.50
N THR A 155 -1.46 -7.26 -8.43
CA THR A 155 -0.52 -7.29 -9.56
C THR A 155 0.39 -8.50 -9.44
N ILE A 156 0.45 -9.30 -10.49
CA ILE A 156 1.36 -10.45 -10.60
C ILE A 156 2.37 -10.09 -11.67
N THR A 157 3.64 -9.94 -11.29
CA THR A 157 4.72 -9.52 -12.20
C THR A 157 5.50 -10.73 -12.69
N GLY A 158 5.65 -10.84 -14.00
CA GLY A 158 6.64 -11.71 -14.62
C GLY A 158 8.03 -11.07 -14.67
N ASP A 159 9.07 -11.90 -14.81
CA ASP A 159 10.41 -11.45 -15.14
C ASP A 159 10.70 -11.70 -16.64
N SER A 160 11.97 -11.71 -17.04
CA SER A 160 12.28 -12.03 -18.44
C SER A 160 11.86 -13.47 -18.80
N ALA A 161 11.95 -14.44 -17.88
CA ALA A 161 11.63 -15.84 -18.14
C ALA A 161 10.13 -16.15 -18.10
N ILE A 162 9.36 -15.40 -17.32
CA ILE A 162 7.93 -15.66 -17.06
C ILE A 162 7.09 -14.52 -17.63
N ASP A 163 6.13 -14.84 -18.51
CA ASP A 163 5.07 -13.89 -18.89
C ASP A 163 3.85 -14.06 -18.00
N THR A 164 3.28 -12.93 -17.59
CA THR A 164 2.04 -12.85 -16.81
C THR A 164 1.03 -12.00 -17.57
N ALA A 165 -0.15 -12.56 -17.86
CA ALA A 165 -1.22 -11.84 -18.54
C ALA A 165 -2.54 -12.01 -17.78
N VAL A 166 -3.35 -10.95 -17.74
CA VAL A 166 -4.70 -10.96 -17.17
C VAL A 166 -5.68 -10.56 -18.26
N THR A 167 -6.50 -11.52 -18.69
CA THR A 167 -7.56 -11.30 -19.69
C THR A 167 -8.76 -12.17 -19.31
N ASP A 168 -9.98 -11.66 -19.48
CA ASP A 168 -11.24 -12.39 -19.24
C ASP A 168 -11.26 -13.18 -17.92
N ASN A 169 -10.99 -12.47 -16.82
CA ASN A 169 -11.01 -13.02 -15.46
C ASN A 169 -10.03 -14.19 -15.23
N THR A 170 -9.07 -14.39 -16.13
CA THR A 170 -8.07 -15.46 -16.07
C THR A 170 -6.67 -14.87 -15.96
N ILE A 171 -5.90 -15.33 -14.98
CA ILE A 171 -4.46 -15.06 -14.91
C ILE A 171 -3.75 -16.20 -15.66
N THR A 172 -3.04 -15.85 -16.74
CA THR A 172 -2.19 -16.79 -17.47
C THR A 172 -0.74 -16.53 -17.10
N ILE A 173 -0.05 -17.57 -16.64
CA ILE A 173 1.39 -17.54 -16.34
C ILE A 173 2.06 -18.53 -17.29
N THR A 174 2.93 -18.03 -18.16
CA THR A 174 3.61 -18.84 -19.17
C THR A 174 5.11 -18.70 -19.01
N ALA A 175 5.82 -19.82 -18.84
CA ALA A 175 7.27 -19.84 -18.91
C ALA A 175 7.74 -19.82 -20.37
N LYS A 176 8.66 -18.92 -20.70
CA LYS A 176 9.29 -18.88 -22.03
C LYS A 176 10.32 -20.00 -22.16
N ASN A 177 10.49 -20.51 -23.38
CA ASN A 177 11.59 -21.40 -23.69
C ASN A 177 12.93 -20.69 -23.47
N ALA A 178 13.90 -21.40 -22.90
CA ALA A 178 15.25 -20.88 -22.72
C ALA A 178 15.92 -20.59 -24.08
N THR A 179 16.72 -19.53 -24.12
CA THR A 179 17.59 -19.19 -25.26
C THR A 179 19.01 -18.96 -24.76
N SER A 180 19.96 -18.70 -25.66
CA SER A 180 21.35 -18.38 -25.28
C SER A 180 21.50 -17.08 -24.49
N SER A 181 20.50 -16.20 -24.48
CA SER A 181 20.52 -14.91 -23.79
C SER A 181 19.42 -14.75 -22.73
N GLN A 182 18.51 -15.71 -22.61
CA GLN A 182 17.34 -15.62 -21.73
C GLN A 182 17.14 -16.91 -20.95
N LYS A 183 17.09 -16.79 -19.62
CA LYS A 183 16.69 -17.89 -18.74
C LYS A 183 15.23 -18.27 -19.04
N GLY A 184 14.91 -19.55 -18.97
CA GLY A 184 13.58 -20.08 -19.31
C GLY A 184 13.48 -21.57 -19.04
N VAL A 185 12.42 -22.20 -19.53
CA VAL A 185 12.26 -23.67 -19.50
C VAL A 185 13.00 -24.30 -20.68
N ALA A 186 13.74 -25.37 -20.41
CA ALA A 186 14.44 -26.15 -21.42
C ALA A 186 13.91 -27.58 -21.43
N SER A 187 13.81 -28.17 -22.63
CA SER A 187 13.55 -29.60 -22.80
C SER A 187 14.85 -30.26 -23.27
N PHE A 188 15.19 -31.39 -22.67
CA PHE A 188 16.36 -32.18 -23.05
C PHE A 188 15.89 -33.49 -23.67
N ASP A 189 16.54 -33.92 -24.75
CA ASP A 189 16.26 -35.22 -25.35
C ASP A 189 16.70 -36.33 -24.38
N SER A 190 15.78 -37.21 -24.01
CA SER A 190 16.06 -38.27 -23.02
C SER A 190 17.02 -39.35 -23.53
N THR A 191 17.25 -39.41 -24.85
CA THR A 191 18.27 -40.27 -25.45
C THR A 191 19.68 -39.68 -25.27
N ASP A 192 19.80 -38.35 -25.22
CA ASP A 192 21.08 -37.65 -25.12
C ASP A 192 21.43 -37.26 -23.67
N PHE A 193 20.42 -36.98 -22.84
CA PHE A 193 20.60 -36.47 -21.48
C PHE A 193 19.78 -37.27 -20.46
N THR A 194 20.39 -37.53 -19.31
CA THR A 194 19.70 -38.03 -18.11
C THR A 194 19.35 -36.84 -17.22
N VAL A 195 18.11 -36.80 -16.74
CA VAL A 195 17.67 -35.86 -15.70
C VAL A 195 17.42 -36.64 -14.42
N SER A 196 18.21 -36.38 -13.38
CA SER A 196 18.06 -36.99 -12.06
C SER A 196 18.20 -35.92 -10.98
N ALA A 197 17.20 -35.82 -10.09
CA ALA A 197 17.15 -34.79 -9.03
C ALA A 197 17.42 -33.36 -9.54
N ALA A 198 16.82 -32.99 -10.68
CA ALA A 198 16.99 -31.71 -11.36
C ALA A 198 18.40 -31.42 -11.94
N ALA A 199 19.37 -32.32 -11.79
CA ALA A 199 20.64 -32.25 -12.51
C ALA A 199 20.47 -32.85 -13.91
N VAL A 200 21.01 -32.16 -14.91
CA VAL A 200 21.05 -32.61 -16.30
C VAL A 200 22.48 -33.05 -16.61
N THR A 201 22.66 -34.29 -17.04
CA THR A 201 23.96 -34.86 -17.41
C THR A 201 23.87 -35.52 -18.78
N LEU A 202 24.94 -35.51 -19.56
CA LEU A 202 25.01 -36.29 -20.81
C LEU A 202 24.90 -37.78 -20.50
N ASN A 203 24.15 -38.51 -21.31
CA ASN A 203 24.12 -39.97 -21.26
C ASN A 203 25.48 -40.50 -21.67
N ALA A 204 26.04 -41.38 -20.85
CA ALA A 204 27.25 -42.12 -21.20
C ALA A 204 27.03 -42.81 -22.56
N GLU A 205 25.87 -43.43 -22.76
CA GLU A 205 25.44 -44.03 -24.03
C GLU A 205 25.61 -43.10 -25.22
N ARG A 206 25.10 -41.87 -25.12
CA ARG A 206 25.18 -40.89 -26.20
C ARG A 206 26.62 -40.54 -26.58
N VAL A 207 27.50 -40.36 -25.57
CA VAL A 207 28.93 -40.10 -25.80
C VAL A 207 29.58 -41.31 -26.45
N GLN A 208 29.25 -42.50 -25.97
CA GLN A 208 29.82 -43.74 -26.46
C GLN A 208 29.38 -44.06 -27.90
N ASP A 209 28.10 -43.85 -28.25
CA ASP A 209 27.57 -43.96 -29.61
C ASP A 209 28.28 -43.00 -30.58
N ILE A 210 28.52 -41.76 -30.16
CA ILE A 210 29.28 -40.78 -30.96
C ILE A 210 30.69 -41.30 -31.22
N VAL A 211 31.37 -41.76 -30.17
CA VAL A 211 32.75 -42.25 -30.28
C VAL A 211 32.81 -43.52 -31.15
N GLY A 212 31.93 -44.49 -30.91
CA GLY A 212 31.83 -45.73 -31.68
C GLY A 212 31.48 -45.51 -33.15
N ALA A 213 30.63 -44.54 -33.47
CA ALA A 213 30.30 -44.19 -34.86
C ALA A 213 31.41 -43.36 -35.55
N LEU A 214 32.10 -42.49 -34.82
CA LEU A 214 33.16 -41.64 -35.36
C LEU A 214 34.42 -42.45 -35.70
N VAL A 215 34.72 -43.48 -34.92
CA VAL A 215 35.88 -44.36 -35.13
C VAL A 215 35.53 -45.46 -36.12
N GLN A 216 35.89 -45.24 -37.39
CA GLN A 216 35.68 -46.22 -38.46
C GLN A 216 36.91 -47.12 -38.65
N SER A 217 36.69 -48.43 -38.77
CA SER A 217 37.76 -49.38 -39.11
C SER A 217 38.27 -49.14 -40.53
N GLY A 218 39.56 -48.81 -40.67
CA GLY A 218 40.26 -48.78 -41.96
C GLY A 218 40.81 -50.17 -42.34
N THR A 219 41.28 -50.34 -43.58
CA THR A 219 41.96 -51.60 -43.96
C THR A 219 43.18 -51.83 -43.07
N GLY A 220 43.17 -52.95 -42.33
CA GLY A 220 44.27 -53.31 -41.44
C GLY A 220 44.12 -52.90 -39.98
N ILE A 221 43.10 -52.13 -39.66
CA ILE A 221 42.74 -51.74 -38.30
C ILE A 221 41.35 -52.30 -38.01
N THR A 222 41.20 -52.98 -36.89
CA THR A 222 39.89 -53.35 -36.36
C THR A 222 39.58 -52.45 -35.18
N ALA A 223 38.59 -51.59 -35.32
CA ALA A 223 37.96 -50.86 -34.24
C ALA A 223 36.73 -51.66 -33.80
N THR A 224 36.62 -51.93 -32.50
CA THR A 224 35.50 -52.69 -31.93
C THR A 224 35.01 -51.97 -30.70
N TYR A 225 33.86 -51.34 -30.86
CA TYR A 225 33.10 -50.77 -29.75
C TYR A 225 32.46 -51.90 -28.94
N ASN A 226 32.77 -51.95 -27.64
CA ASN A 226 32.15 -52.86 -26.69
C ASN A 226 31.26 -52.08 -25.74
N ASP A 227 29.97 -52.05 -26.09
CA ASP A 227 28.94 -51.32 -25.37
C ASP A 227 28.79 -51.76 -23.91
N ALA A 228 28.75 -53.08 -23.67
CA ALA A 228 28.61 -53.62 -22.31
C ALA A 228 29.84 -53.37 -21.41
N GLY A 229 30.99 -53.02 -21.99
CA GLY A 229 32.25 -52.80 -21.27
C GLY A 229 32.68 -51.33 -21.18
N ASN A 230 31.96 -50.41 -21.83
CA ASN A 230 32.33 -49.01 -21.98
C ASN A 230 33.75 -48.79 -22.54
N THR A 231 34.16 -49.58 -23.54
CA THR A 231 35.50 -49.50 -24.13
C THR A 231 35.46 -49.56 -25.66
N GLU A 232 36.24 -48.70 -26.32
CA GLU A 232 36.58 -48.84 -27.74
C GLU A 232 37.97 -49.50 -27.85
N THR A 233 38.05 -50.65 -28.51
CA THR A 233 39.33 -51.34 -28.72
C THR A 233 39.78 -51.20 -30.16
N ILE A 234 40.91 -50.51 -30.37
CA ILE A 234 41.55 -50.38 -31.68
C ILE A 234 42.73 -51.35 -31.75
N ASN A 235 42.64 -52.34 -32.63
CA ASN A 235 43.68 -53.33 -32.88
C ASN A 235 44.21 -53.24 -34.31
N ILE A 236 45.44 -53.69 -34.52
CA ILE A 236 46.00 -53.90 -35.85
C ILE A 236 45.76 -55.35 -36.25
N THR A 237 45.23 -55.58 -37.44
CA THR A 237 45.03 -56.94 -37.96
C THR A 237 46.38 -57.59 -38.23
N ASN A 238 46.56 -58.83 -37.77
CA ASN A 238 47.72 -59.64 -38.13
C ASN A 238 47.87 -59.74 -39.64
N THR A 239 49.07 -59.52 -40.15
CA THR A 239 49.37 -59.68 -41.58
C THR A 239 49.83 -61.11 -41.88
N ALA A 240 50.06 -61.43 -43.15
CA ALA A 240 50.62 -62.71 -43.56
C ALA A 240 52.12 -62.87 -43.24
N VAL A 241 52.76 -61.84 -42.68
CA VAL A 241 54.18 -61.88 -42.29
C VAL A 241 54.33 -62.63 -40.98
N THR A 242 55.17 -63.67 -40.99
CA THR A 242 55.53 -64.40 -39.78
C THR A 242 56.36 -63.51 -38.85
N ALA A 243 56.03 -63.48 -37.56
CA ALA A 243 56.82 -62.76 -36.57
C ALA A 243 58.26 -63.32 -36.52
N GLY A 244 59.25 -62.45 -36.69
CA GLY A 244 60.67 -62.81 -36.73
C GLY A 244 61.55 -61.60 -37.01
N THR A 245 62.87 -61.80 -37.00
CA THR A 245 63.86 -60.77 -37.30
C THR A 245 64.33 -60.93 -38.74
N TYR A 246 64.31 -59.85 -39.52
CA TYR A 246 64.77 -59.85 -40.90
C TYR A 246 65.93 -58.84 -41.04
N GLY A 247 66.96 -59.20 -41.81
CA GLY A 247 68.15 -58.39 -42.04
C GLY A 247 69.35 -58.81 -41.19
N SER A 248 70.55 -58.41 -41.62
CA SER A 248 71.81 -58.63 -40.90
C SER A 248 72.86 -57.60 -41.30
N ALA A 249 74.06 -57.66 -40.71
CA ALA A 249 75.18 -56.79 -41.08
C ALA A 249 75.58 -56.89 -42.57
N THR A 250 75.12 -57.92 -43.29
CA THR A 250 75.40 -58.12 -44.72
C THR A 250 74.15 -58.22 -45.60
N LYS A 251 72.95 -58.13 -45.00
CA LYS A 251 71.67 -58.23 -45.73
C LYS A 251 70.68 -57.13 -45.32
N THR A 252 70.12 -56.44 -46.30
CA THR A 252 68.91 -55.64 -46.11
C THR A 252 67.66 -56.51 -46.13
N THR A 253 66.56 -55.98 -45.62
CA THR A 253 65.24 -56.57 -45.78
C THR A 253 64.50 -55.90 -46.93
N THR A 254 63.92 -56.68 -47.81
CA THR A 254 62.90 -56.25 -48.77
C THR A 254 61.53 -56.65 -48.27
N VAL A 255 60.63 -55.69 -48.17
CA VAL A 255 59.25 -55.90 -47.73
C VAL A 255 58.29 -55.46 -48.83
N ALA A 256 57.15 -56.14 -48.92
CA ALA A 256 56.02 -55.65 -49.68
C ALA A 256 54.96 -55.14 -48.70
N VAL A 257 54.32 -54.03 -49.04
CA VAL A 257 53.22 -53.47 -48.26
C VAL A 257 51.96 -53.45 -49.11
N ASN A 258 50.80 -53.52 -48.46
CA ASN A 258 49.53 -53.20 -49.13
C ASN A 258 49.40 -51.69 -49.37
N ALA A 259 48.31 -51.27 -50.01
CA ALA A 259 48.02 -49.86 -50.28
C ALA A 259 47.92 -48.99 -49.02
N GLN A 260 47.74 -49.61 -47.85
CA GLN A 260 47.66 -48.95 -46.55
C GLN A 260 48.96 -49.02 -45.74
N GLY A 261 50.05 -49.55 -46.31
CA GLY A 261 51.38 -49.56 -45.68
C GLY A 261 51.64 -50.72 -44.71
N GLN A 262 50.70 -51.65 -44.53
CA GLN A 262 50.95 -52.86 -43.72
C GLN A 262 51.81 -53.85 -44.52
N LEU A 263 52.79 -54.48 -43.86
CA LEU A 263 53.62 -55.48 -44.52
C LEU A 263 52.80 -56.71 -44.89
N THR A 264 52.72 -57.03 -46.17
CA THR A 264 52.09 -58.25 -46.69
C THR A 264 53.12 -59.37 -46.92
N SER A 265 54.40 -59.02 -47.08
CA SER A 265 55.51 -59.98 -47.09
C SER A 265 56.82 -59.31 -46.64
N ALA A 266 57.76 -60.12 -46.14
CA ALA A 266 59.12 -59.71 -45.78
C ALA A 266 60.12 -60.80 -46.19
N ALA A 267 61.24 -60.39 -46.79
CA ALA A 267 62.33 -61.24 -47.27
C ALA A 267 63.68 -60.52 -47.16
N GLU A 268 64.82 -61.22 -47.23
CA GLU A 268 66.17 -60.62 -47.10
C GLU A 268 66.94 -60.59 -48.43
N GLN A 269 67.73 -59.53 -48.66
CA GLN A 269 68.58 -59.29 -49.83
C GLN A 269 69.98 -58.83 -49.38
N ASN A 270 71.05 -59.01 -50.17
CA ASN A 270 72.41 -58.62 -49.77
C ASN A 270 72.71 -57.11 -49.97
N ILE A 271 73.60 -56.49 -49.16
CA ILE A 271 73.97 -55.04 -49.21
C ILE A 271 75.16 -54.77 -50.17
N SER A 272 75.02 -53.79 -51.08
CA SER A 272 76.11 -53.29 -51.96
C SER A 272 75.90 -51.80 -52.32
N ILE A 273 76.75 -50.88 -51.80
CA ILE A 273 76.60 -49.40 -51.92
C ILE A 273 77.95 -48.71 -52.30
N PRO A 274 78.06 -47.96 -53.42
CA PRO A 274 79.21 -47.12 -53.79
C PRO A 274 79.41 -45.89 -52.89
N SER A 275 80.62 -45.31 -52.78
CA SER A 275 80.91 -44.15 -51.89
C SER A 275 80.12 -42.88 -52.23
N THR A 276 79.70 -42.69 -53.48
CA THR A 276 78.78 -41.62 -53.89
C THR A 276 77.33 -41.87 -53.47
N GLN A 277 77.02 -43.06 -52.96
CA GLN A 277 75.75 -43.46 -52.34
C GLN A 277 75.90 -43.69 -50.81
N VAL A 278 77.10 -43.44 -50.25
CA VAL A 278 77.33 -43.33 -48.81
C VAL A 278 77.26 -41.84 -48.50
N ASN A 279 76.08 -41.40 -48.09
CA ASN A 279 75.69 -40.00 -48.19
C ASN A 279 76.42 -39.08 -47.20
N ASP A 280 77.18 -39.64 -46.27
CA ASP A 280 77.88 -39.03 -45.13
C ASP A 280 79.41 -39.12 -45.29
N PHE A 281 79.86 -39.49 -46.49
CA PHE A 281 81.30 -39.59 -46.69
C PHE A 281 82.01 -38.22 -46.57
N THR A 282 81.32 -37.13 -46.91
CA THR A 282 81.80 -35.76 -46.64
C THR A 282 81.77 -35.45 -45.15
N GLU A 283 80.78 -35.93 -44.42
CA GLU A 283 80.57 -35.54 -43.03
C GLU A 283 81.39 -36.35 -42.03
N ALA A 284 81.70 -37.61 -42.30
CA ALA A 284 82.77 -38.30 -41.57
C ALA A 284 84.13 -37.55 -41.63
N VAL A 285 84.33 -36.69 -42.65
CA VAL A 285 85.49 -35.79 -42.75
C VAL A 285 85.28 -34.47 -42.00
N GLU A 286 84.08 -33.90 -42.05
CA GLU A 286 83.68 -32.70 -41.31
C GLU A 286 83.70 -32.97 -39.78
N ASP A 287 83.30 -34.15 -39.31
CA ASP A 287 83.42 -34.65 -37.92
C ASP A 287 84.83 -34.50 -37.33
N VAL A 288 85.83 -34.86 -38.13
CA VAL A 288 87.24 -34.76 -37.71
C VAL A 288 87.67 -33.30 -37.60
N VAL A 289 87.15 -32.41 -38.45
CA VAL A 289 87.40 -30.96 -38.40
C VAL A 289 86.66 -30.33 -37.22
N GLY A 290 85.43 -30.74 -36.96
CA GLY A 290 84.64 -30.34 -35.79
C GLY A 290 85.27 -30.72 -34.47
N ALA A 291 85.86 -31.93 -34.38
CA ALA A 291 86.59 -32.38 -33.18
C ALA A 291 87.78 -31.49 -32.81
N MET A 292 88.38 -30.76 -33.76
CA MET A 292 89.56 -29.92 -33.50
C MET A 292 89.24 -28.55 -32.88
N VAL A 293 88.03 -28.04 -33.07
CA VAL A 293 87.59 -26.73 -32.53
C VAL A 293 86.53 -26.86 -31.44
N SER A 294 85.91 -28.03 -31.33
CA SER A 294 85.05 -28.38 -30.20
C SER A 294 85.91 -28.84 -29.03
N SER A 295 85.49 -28.50 -27.80
CA SER A 295 86.18 -28.74 -26.52
C SER A 295 87.31 -27.79 -26.09
N ASN A 296 87.56 -26.71 -26.84
CA ASN A 296 88.34 -25.59 -26.32
C ASN A 296 87.48 -24.67 -25.42
N THR A 297 88.11 -23.81 -24.61
CA THR A 297 87.41 -22.94 -23.64
C THR A 297 87.68 -21.47 -23.95
N GLU A 298 86.90 -20.91 -24.85
CA GLU A 298 86.89 -19.48 -25.16
C GLU A 298 85.71 -18.78 -24.47
N ASN A 299 85.96 -17.81 -23.59
CA ASN A 299 84.89 -17.07 -22.90
C ASN A 299 84.41 -15.87 -23.73
N GLY A 300 83.10 -15.78 -23.96
CA GLY A 300 82.42 -14.63 -24.58
C GLY A 300 82.29 -14.69 -26.10
N ILE A 301 82.91 -15.68 -26.75
CA ILE A 301 82.69 -16.02 -28.16
C ILE A 301 82.62 -17.53 -28.27
N SER A 302 81.56 -17.99 -28.90
CA SER A 302 81.39 -19.37 -29.30
C SER A 302 82.00 -19.53 -30.69
N VAL A 303 83.02 -20.38 -30.81
CA VAL A 303 83.52 -20.83 -32.10
C VAL A 303 82.99 -22.22 -32.32
N THR A 304 82.26 -22.37 -33.40
CA THR A 304 81.64 -23.63 -33.74
C THR A 304 82.06 -24.00 -35.15
N TYR A 305 82.34 -25.28 -35.36
CA TYR A 305 82.41 -25.80 -36.72
C TYR A 305 80.99 -26.00 -37.22
N ASP A 306 80.66 -25.22 -38.23
CA ASP A 306 79.50 -25.42 -39.06
C ASP A 306 79.86 -26.50 -40.07
N ASP A 307 79.66 -27.71 -39.58
CA ASP A 307 79.76 -28.99 -40.28
C ASP A 307 79.20 -28.89 -41.69
N THR A 308 77.97 -28.42 -41.82
CA THR A 308 77.22 -28.27 -43.06
C THR A 308 77.75 -27.29 -44.10
N LEU A 309 78.34 -26.15 -43.69
CA LEU A 309 79.01 -25.27 -44.67
C LEU A 309 80.42 -25.78 -45.01
N GLY A 310 80.91 -26.76 -44.27
CA GLY A 310 82.31 -27.13 -44.20
C GLY A 310 83.16 -25.93 -43.73
N LYS A 311 82.63 -25.12 -42.80
CA LYS A 311 83.21 -23.86 -42.34
C LYS A 311 83.19 -23.73 -40.82
N LEU A 312 84.02 -22.84 -40.30
CA LEU A 312 84.00 -22.45 -38.89
C LEU A 312 83.23 -21.14 -38.75
N ASN A 313 82.23 -21.12 -37.87
CA ASN A 313 81.41 -19.95 -37.54
C ASN A 313 81.78 -19.42 -36.16
N PHE A 314 81.76 -18.10 -36.05
CA PHE A 314 82.14 -17.37 -34.87
C PHE A 314 80.93 -16.54 -34.45
N ASP A 315 80.45 -16.77 -33.23
CA ASP A 315 79.24 -16.16 -32.70
C ASP A 315 79.44 -15.66 -31.27
N VAL A 316 79.04 -14.43 -31.01
CA VAL A 316 79.18 -13.78 -29.70
C VAL A 316 77.82 -13.88 -29.02
N SER A 317 77.76 -14.41 -27.80
CA SER A 317 76.48 -14.74 -27.16
C SER A 317 75.54 -13.53 -27.03
N ASP A 318 74.33 -13.66 -27.60
CA ASP A 318 73.28 -12.65 -27.47
C ASP A 318 72.66 -12.65 -26.05
N PRO A 319 72.46 -11.49 -25.42
CA PRO A 319 71.84 -11.40 -24.10
C PRO A 319 70.31 -11.49 -24.19
N THR A 320 69.70 -12.24 -23.27
CA THR A 320 68.24 -12.34 -23.14
C THR A 320 67.73 -11.35 -22.09
N ILE A 321 66.70 -10.60 -22.45
CA ILE A 321 66.00 -9.67 -21.56
C ILE A 321 64.55 -10.14 -21.43
N THR A 322 64.16 -10.55 -20.21
CA THR A 322 62.81 -11.03 -19.91
C THR A 322 62.05 -9.99 -19.10
N LEU A 323 60.82 -9.68 -19.53
CA LEU A 323 59.87 -8.87 -18.79
C LEU A 323 58.76 -9.81 -18.29
N SER A 324 58.54 -9.89 -16.98
CA SER A 324 57.51 -10.73 -16.34
C SER A 324 56.49 -9.85 -15.60
N GLY A 325 55.20 -10.21 -15.64
CA GLY A 325 54.10 -9.44 -15.03
C GLY A 325 53.03 -9.06 -16.06
N ASP A 326 52.35 -7.93 -15.85
CA ASP A 326 51.15 -7.52 -16.59
C ASP A 326 51.39 -7.02 -18.03
N VAL A 327 52.66 -6.85 -18.40
CA VAL A 327 53.08 -6.39 -19.73
C VAL A 327 53.65 -7.53 -20.56
N THR A 328 53.22 -7.59 -21.82
CA THR A 328 53.81 -8.46 -22.84
C THR A 328 54.57 -7.62 -23.86
N GLY A 329 55.69 -8.16 -24.32
CA GLY A 329 56.51 -7.54 -25.35
C GLY A 329 57.78 -8.34 -25.56
N SER A 330 58.21 -8.46 -26.81
CA SER A 330 59.44 -9.13 -27.17
C SER A 330 60.16 -8.30 -28.22
N GLY A 331 61.49 -8.28 -28.15
CA GLY A 331 62.31 -7.66 -29.18
C GLY A 331 63.59 -8.46 -29.35
N THR A 332 63.90 -8.78 -30.60
CA THR A 332 65.04 -9.60 -30.98
C THR A 332 66.24 -8.69 -31.15
N ILE A 333 67.28 -8.90 -30.34
CA ILE A 333 68.60 -8.32 -30.62
C ILE A 333 69.24 -9.22 -31.67
N THR A 334 69.51 -8.65 -32.85
CA THR A 334 70.18 -9.36 -33.95
C THR A 334 71.59 -8.81 -34.09
N ASN A 335 72.60 -9.67 -34.01
CA ASN A 335 74.03 -9.33 -34.06
C ASN A 335 74.44 -8.29 -32.99
N LEU A 336 73.87 -8.35 -31.78
CA LEU A 336 74.11 -7.38 -30.71
C LEU A 336 73.77 -5.91 -31.05
N GLY A 337 72.91 -5.67 -32.04
CA GLY A 337 72.39 -4.32 -32.34
C GLY A 337 71.51 -3.75 -31.23
N SER A 338 71.33 -2.42 -31.17
CA SER A 338 70.36 -1.82 -30.25
C SER A 338 68.94 -2.28 -30.59
N VAL A 339 68.18 -2.73 -29.59
CA VAL A 339 66.77 -3.12 -29.74
C VAL A 339 65.86 -2.18 -28.95
N THR A 340 64.69 -1.88 -29.48
CA THR A 340 63.58 -1.25 -28.74
C THR A 340 62.47 -2.28 -28.61
N ILE A 341 62.02 -2.55 -27.38
CA ILE A 341 60.92 -3.50 -27.11
C ILE A 341 59.66 -2.67 -26.84
N THR A 342 58.69 -2.75 -27.76
CA THR A 342 57.38 -2.16 -27.55
C THR A 342 56.54 -3.13 -26.73
N THR A 343 56.11 -2.71 -25.54
CA THR A 343 55.30 -3.53 -24.64
C THR A 343 53.84 -3.07 -24.62
N THR A 344 52.91 -4.00 -24.54
CA THR A 344 51.48 -3.76 -24.32
C THR A 344 51.04 -4.38 -23.02
N VAL A 345 50.08 -3.73 -22.33
CA VAL A 345 49.39 -4.36 -21.20
C VAL A 345 48.38 -5.36 -21.76
N GLU A 346 48.35 -6.59 -21.23
CA GLU A 346 47.42 -7.63 -21.69
C GLU A 346 45.95 -7.32 -21.32
N PRO A 347 44.96 -7.79 -22.11
CA PRO A 347 43.55 -7.60 -21.77
C PRO A 347 43.20 -8.25 -20.43
N ASN A 348 42.59 -7.49 -19.51
CA ASN A 348 42.19 -7.94 -18.17
C ASN A 348 43.34 -8.44 -17.28
N SER A 349 44.60 -8.09 -17.56
CA SER A 349 45.75 -8.58 -16.78
C SER A 349 46.09 -7.73 -15.55
N VAL A 350 45.59 -6.51 -15.46
CA VAL A 350 45.92 -5.57 -14.39
C VAL A 350 45.02 -5.78 -13.19
N ALA A 351 45.57 -6.20 -12.05
CA ALA A 351 44.82 -6.28 -10.80
C ALA A 351 44.74 -4.90 -10.12
N LEU A 352 43.52 -4.36 -10.03
CA LEU A 352 43.28 -3.04 -9.43
C LEU A 352 43.65 -3.04 -7.94
N GLY A 353 44.39 -2.01 -7.51
CA GLY A 353 44.76 -1.80 -6.11
C GLY A 353 46.04 -2.51 -5.64
N THR A 354 46.66 -3.34 -6.48
CA THR A 354 47.97 -3.97 -6.22
C THR A 354 49.01 -3.66 -7.29
N ASP A 355 48.65 -3.78 -8.58
CA ASP A 355 49.58 -3.60 -9.70
C ASP A 355 49.56 -2.17 -10.28
N THR A 356 48.66 -1.35 -9.75
CA THR A 356 48.36 0.01 -10.18
C THR A 356 48.54 0.97 -9.01
N THR A 357 49.07 2.15 -9.31
CA THR A 357 49.22 3.24 -8.34
C THR A 357 48.66 4.51 -8.94
N GLY A 358 47.82 5.22 -8.18
CA GLY A 358 47.14 6.43 -8.62
C GLY A 358 45.62 6.28 -8.64
N ALA A 359 44.96 7.15 -9.40
CA ALA A 359 43.50 7.26 -9.45
C ALA A 359 43.02 6.89 -10.85
N TYR A 360 42.66 5.63 -11.09
CA TYR A 360 42.10 5.20 -12.38
C TYR A 360 40.80 5.95 -12.73
N VAL A 361 40.00 6.23 -11.72
CA VAL A 361 39.01 7.31 -11.77
C VAL A 361 39.62 8.51 -11.04
N ALA A 362 40.05 9.52 -11.80
CA ALA A 362 40.78 10.66 -11.26
C ALA A 362 40.06 11.31 -10.07
N THR A 363 38.74 11.45 -10.15
CA THR A 363 37.87 11.87 -9.05
C THR A 363 36.43 11.50 -9.40
N ILE A 364 35.69 11.00 -8.42
CA ILE A 364 34.22 11.01 -8.41
C ILE A 364 33.84 12.24 -7.59
N ALA A 365 33.39 13.28 -8.27
CA ALA A 365 32.90 14.49 -7.64
C ALA A 365 31.38 14.45 -7.67
N GLY A 366 30.75 14.72 -6.52
CA GLY A 366 29.36 15.11 -6.54
C GLY A 366 29.23 16.54 -7.07
N THR A 367 28.11 16.87 -7.69
CA THR A 367 27.79 18.26 -8.02
C THR A 367 27.66 19.03 -6.71
N ALA A 368 28.27 20.22 -6.65
CA ALA A 368 28.21 21.07 -5.47
C ALA A 368 26.75 21.27 -5.02
N ASN A 369 26.49 21.09 -3.72
CA ASN A 369 25.18 21.21 -3.06
C ASN A 369 24.13 20.14 -3.42
N GLU A 370 24.49 19.12 -4.21
CA GLU A 370 23.58 18.01 -4.55
C GLU A 370 24.01 16.70 -3.89
N VAL A 371 25.26 16.28 -4.10
CA VAL A 371 25.81 15.01 -3.59
C VAL A 371 27.21 15.28 -3.04
N THR A 372 27.55 14.66 -1.90
CA THR A 372 28.92 14.62 -1.38
C THR A 372 29.52 13.26 -1.64
N VAL A 373 30.77 13.27 -2.11
CA VAL A 373 31.55 12.06 -2.32
C VAL A 373 32.82 12.18 -1.48
N SER A 374 33.04 11.22 -0.59
CA SER A 374 34.25 11.16 0.25
C SER A 374 35.04 9.89 -0.02
N GLY A 375 36.37 9.97 0.12
CA GLY A 375 37.27 8.85 -0.14
C GLY A 375 37.52 8.58 -1.62
N SER A 376 37.08 9.45 -2.53
CA SER A 376 37.39 9.30 -3.97
C SER A 376 38.82 9.72 -4.31
N GLY A 377 39.30 9.32 -5.49
CA GLY A 377 40.65 9.65 -6.00
C GLY A 377 41.75 8.68 -5.55
N SER A 378 41.38 7.54 -4.96
CA SER A 378 42.31 6.45 -4.66
C SER A 378 41.68 5.11 -5.01
N GLU A 379 42.49 4.23 -5.58
CA GLU A 379 42.05 2.99 -6.22
C GLU A 379 41.52 1.90 -5.27
N THR A 380 41.95 1.93 -4.00
CA THR A 380 41.51 0.97 -2.96
C THR A 380 40.59 1.60 -1.92
N ALA A 381 40.24 2.87 -2.07
CA ALA A 381 39.47 3.58 -1.08
C ALA A 381 37.99 3.19 -1.09
N ALA A 382 37.42 3.01 0.10
CA ALA A 382 35.99 2.85 0.26
C ALA A 382 35.31 4.20 -0.05
N ILE A 383 34.68 4.28 -1.22
CA ILE A 383 33.97 5.49 -1.65
C ILE A 383 32.63 5.53 -0.92
N THR A 384 32.38 6.61 -0.20
CA THR A 384 31.06 6.88 0.37
C THR A 384 30.40 7.98 -0.44
N VAL A 385 29.19 7.70 -0.92
CA VAL A 385 28.33 8.63 -1.66
C VAL A 385 27.13 8.93 -0.79
N GLY A 386 26.89 10.22 -0.52
CA GLY A 386 25.79 10.67 0.33
C GLY A 386 25.28 12.04 -0.07
N LEU A 387 24.33 12.55 0.70
CA LEU A 387 23.87 13.93 0.57
C LEU A 387 24.76 14.85 1.43
N PRO A 388 24.94 16.12 1.02
CA PRO A 388 25.55 17.13 1.89
C PRO A 388 24.73 17.31 3.18
N ASP A 389 25.38 17.90 4.20
CA ASP A 389 24.71 18.28 5.46
C ASP A 389 23.48 19.15 5.19
N ASP A 390 23.59 20.08 4.23
CA ASP A 390 22.50 20.91 3.73
C ASP A 390 22.12 20.53 2.30
N VAL A 391 20.91 20.03 2.12
CA VAL A 391 20.37 19.65 0.80
C VAL A 391 19.52 20.80 0.25
N THR A 392 19.93 21.38 -0.87
CA THR A 392 19.15 22.42 -1.57
C THR A 392 18.54 21.85 -2.86
N ILE A 393 17.21 21.79 -2.95
CA ILE A 393 16.50 21.40 -4.17
C ILE A 393 16.01 22.66 -4.88
N THR A 394 16.55 22.93 -6.06
CA THR A 394 16.20 24.13 -6.87
C THR A 394 14.85 23.99 -7.59
N ASN A 395 14.42 22.75 -7.83
CA ASN A 395 13.13 22.40 -8.42
C ASN A 395 12.15 21.92 -7.32
N ASN A 396 11.05 21.27 -7.74
CA ASN A 396 10.08 20.73 -6.80
C ASN A 396 10.59 19.43 -6.15
N LEU A 397 10.43 19.31 -4.82
CA LEU A 397 10.58 18.05 -4.09
C LEU A 397 9.23 17.32 -4.03
N THR A 398 9.19 16.06 -4.47
CA THR A 398 8.05 15.15 -4.28
C THR A 398 8.46 14.05 -3.30
N VAL A 399 7.71 13.88 -2.21
CA VAL A 399 7.94 12.82 -1.21
C VAL A 399 6.85 11.77 -1.36
N GLY A 400 7.21 10.54 -1.74
CA GLY A 400 6.25 9.44 -1.90
C GLY A 400 5.78 8.82 -0.57
N GLY A 401 6.47 9.13 0.54
CA GLY A 401 6.13 8.72 1.89
C GLY A 401 5.96 9.91 2.83
N ASN A 402 6.23 9.70 4.11
CA ASN A 402 6.11 10.76 5.12
C ASN A 402 7.32 11.70 5.07
N LEU A 403 7.09 13.01 5.22
CA LEU A 403 8.13 13.99 5.51
C LEU A 403 8.31 14.08 7.03
N ASN A 404 9.43 13.58 7.55
CA ASN A 404 9.82 13.74 8.96
C ASN A 404 11.02 14.68 9.05
N VAL A 405 10.89 15.79 9.77
CA VAL A 405 11.95 16.81 9.94
C VAL A 405 12.38 16.83 11.40
N THR A 406 13.57 16.32 11.69
CA THR A 406 14.17 16.35 13.03
C THR A 406 15.02 17.60 13.19
N GLY A 407 14.54 18.58 13.96
CA GLY A 407 15.19 19.88 14.16
C GLY A 407 14.30 20.83 14.93
N THR A 408 14.77 22.03 15.24
CA THR A 408 14.03 22.98 16.09
C THR A 408 13.06 23.88 15.33
N ILE A 409 13.25 24.09 14.02
CA ILE A 409 12.40 24.96 13.19
C ILE A 409 12.24 24.35 11.80
N ASN A 410 10.99 24.21 11.35
CA ASN A 410 10.64 23.96 9.95
C ASN A 410 9.97 25.22 9.39
N SER A 411 10.49 25.80 8.30
CA SER A 411 9.99 27.03 7.70
C SER A 411 9.59 26.79 6.24
N VAL A 412 8.34 27.07 5.90
CA VAL A 412 7.81 26.92 4.52
C VAL A 412 7.54 28.31 3.94
N ASN A 413 8.34 28.73 2.97
CA ASN A 413 8.14 29.99 2.27
C ASN A 413 7.20 29.79 1.07
N THR A 414 5.90 29.94 1.30
CA THR A 414 4.85 29.78 0.29
C THR A 414 3.77 30.86 0.47
N THR A 415 3.04 31.17 -0.58
CA THR A 415 1.83 32.01 -0.49
C THR A 415 0.65 31.27 0.13
N GLN A 416 0.66 29.93 0.08
CA GLN A 416 -0.37 29.08 0.65
C GLN A 416 0.21 27.75 1.13
N VAL A 417 -0.14 27.36 2.36
CA VAL A 417 0.05 26.01 2.88
C VAL A 417 -1.29 25.28 2.76
N ASN A 418 -1.32 24.20 1.99
CA ASN A 418 -2.50 23.35 1.86
C ASN A 418 -2.39 22.15 2.79
N ILE A 419 -3.34 22.00 3.71
CA ILE A 419 -3.43 20.87 4.64
C ILE A 419 -4.73 20.13 4.32
N VAL A 420 -4.59 18.86 3.93
CA VAL A 420 -5.75 18.00 3.61
C VAL A 420 -6.32 17.35 4.87
N ASP A 421 -5.53 17.27 5.93
CA ASP A 421 -5.98 16.73 7.22
C ASP A 421 -7.04 17.63 7.87
N ASN A 422 -8.03 16.98 8.51
CA ASN A 422 -9.10 17.67 9.23
C ASN A 422 -8.63 18.34 10.53
N LYS A 423 -7.45 17.98 11.03
CA LYS A 423 -6.90 18.44 12.32
C LYS A 423 -5.41 18.71 12.21
N ILE A 424 -4.95 19.74 12.91
CA ILE A 424 -3.53 20.07 13.07
C ILE A 424 -3.15 19.78 14.52
N ASN A 425 -2.15 18.92 14.72
CA ASN A 425 -1.60 18.66 16.05
C ASN A 425 -0.38 19.56 16.27
N LEU A 426 -0.41 20.37 17.33
CA LEU A 426 0.70 21.24 17.73
C LEU A 426 1.44 20.60 18.92
N ASN A 427 2.73 20.92 19.08
CA ASN A 427 3.55 20.50 20.23
C ASN A 427 3.60 18.97 20.43
N THR A 428 3.65 18.21 19.33
CA THR A 428 3.53 16.73 19.33
C THR A 428 4.71 16.00 19.93
N ASP A 429 5.86 16.67 20.09
CA ASP A 429 7.09 16.15 20.69
C ASP A 429 7.13 16.30 22.22
N PHE A 430 6.19 17.05 22.82
CA PHE A 430 6.11 17.22 24.26
C PHE A 430 5.79 15.91 25.00
N THR A 431 6.47 15.67 26.13
CA THR A 431 6.21 14.51 27.01
C THR A 431 6.10 14.98 28.47
N GLY A 432 5.22 14.34 29.26
CA GLY A 432 5.01 14.69 30.67
C GLY A 432 3.83 15.65 30.90
N THR A 433 3.87 16.41 32.00
CA THR A 433 2.82 17.39 32.36
C THR A 433 2.96 18.65 31.49
N PRO A 434 1.91 19.08 30.76
CA PRO A 434 1.97 20.24 29.87
C PRO A 434 2.49 21.51 30.55
N THR A 435 3.46 22.17 29.92
CA THR A 435 4.09 23.42 30.42
C THR A 435 4.45 24.41 29.32
N VAL A 436 4.22 24.05 28.06
CA VAL A 436 4.64 24.83 26.88
C VAL A 436 3.41 25.24 26.08
N ASP A 437 3.24 26.55 25.92
CA ASP A 437 2.17 27.14 25.11
C ASP A 437 2.31 26.76 23.63
N ALA A 438 1.18 26.62 22.91
CA ALA A 438 1.17 26.24 21.50
C ALA A 438 0.12 27.05 20.72
N GLY A 439 0.47 27.55 19.53
CA GLY A 439 -0.42 28.48 18.84
C GLY A 439 -0.09 28.72 17.37
N VAL A 440 -0.87 29.61 16.77
CA VAL A 440 -0.69 30.12 15.40
C VAL A 440 -0.40 31.61 15.49
N ARG A 441 0.80 32.00 15.04
CA ARG A 441 1.31 33.38 15.08
C ARG A 441 1.38 34.00 13.69
N VAL A 442 1.14 35.30 13.62
CA VAL A 442 1.31 36.14 12.45
C VAL A 442 2.48 37.08 12.71
N GLU A 443 3.56 36.87 11.96
CA GLU A 443 4.70 37.77 11.97
C GLU A 443 4.37 39.09 11.24
N ARG A 444 4.63 40.22 11.89
CA ARG A 444 4.30 41.57 11.40
C ARG A 444 5.54 42.46 11.21
N GLY A 445 6.74 41.87 11.19
CA GLY A 445 7.99 42.53 10.82
C GLY A 445 8.62 43.31 11.98
N THR A 446 8.44 44.62 12.01
CA THR A 446 8.95 45.46 13.12
C THR A 446 7.90 45.81 14.17
N SER A 447 6.63 45.52 13.88
CA SER A 447 5.55 45.56 14.87
C SER A 447 5.53 44.28 15.67
N ALA A 448 4.93 44.33 16.86
CA ALA A 448 4.72 43.13 17.64
C ALA A 448 3.80 42.13 16.92
N ASP A 449 4.17 40.86 17.00
CA ASP A 449 3.41 39.75 16.44
C ASP A 449 2.05 39.59 17.09
N VAL A 450 1.12 38.99 16.36
CA VAL A 450 -0.21 38.65 16.89
C VAL A 450 -0.43 37.16 16.77
N GLU A 451 -1.11 36.55 17.72
CA GLU A 451 -1.30 35.11 17.72
C GLU A 451 -2.58 34.65 18.39
N VAL A 452 -3.01 33.44 18.02
CA VAL A 452 -3.97 32.61 18.76
C VAL A 452 -3.16 31.52 19.48
N LEU A 453 -3.25 31.47 20.80
CA LEU A 453 -2.33 30.74 21.66
C LEU A 453 -3.08 29.91 22.69
N TRP A 454 -2.85 28.60 22.72
CA TRP A 454 -3.13 27.78 23.89
C TRP A 454 -2.10 28.11 24.96
N ASN A 455 -2.57 28.67 26.07
CA ASN A 455 -1.72 29.13 27.15
C ASN A 455 -1.84 28.16 28.33
N GLU A 456 -0.77 27.39 28.59
CA GLU A 456 -0.71 26.37 29.64
C GLU A 456 -0.74 26.97 31.05
N THR A 457 -0.33 28.23 31.22
CA THR A 457 -0.40 28.91 32.53
C THR A 457 -1.84 29.23 32.93
N SER A 458 -2.65 29.63 31.96
CA SER A 458 -4.07 29.99 32.16
C SER A 458 -5.05 28.86 31.81
N ASP A 459 -4.56 27.78 31.19
CA ASP A 459 -5.34 26.63 30.69
C ASP A 459 -6.47 27.03 29.72
N LEU A 460 -6.18 28.02 28.86
CA LEU A 460 -7.15 28.63 27.94
C LEU A 460 -6.54 28.93 26.57
N TRP A 461 -7.39 28.87 25.53
CA TRP A 461 -7.08 29.53 24.26
C TRP A 461 -7.21 31.04 24.45
N THR A 462 -6.19 31.76 24.00
CA THR A 462 -6.09 33.22 24.07
C THR A 462 -5.75 33.81 22.71
N LEU A 463 -5.98 35.10 22.52
CA LEU A 463 -5.58 35.87 21.34
C LEU A 463 -4.97 37.21 21.76
N THR A 464 -4.08 37.75 20.94
CA THR A 464 -3.55 39.11 21.09
C THR A 464 -3.63 39.89 19.79
N ASN A 465 -3.88 41.20 19.87
CA ASN A 465 -3.90 42.10 18.71
C ASN A 465 -2.71 43.09 18.70
N ASP A 466 -1.89 43.07 19.75
CA ASP A 466 -0.77 43.98 19.95
C ASP A 466 0.53 43.27 20.40
N GLY A 467 0.49 41.94 20.50
CA GLY A 467 1.61 41.08 20.89
C GLY A 467 1.95 41.08 22.37
N THR A 468 1.20 41.81 23.19
CA THR A 468 1.51 41.96 24.63
C THR A 468 0.31 41.64 25.52
N ASN A 469 -0.89 42.06 25.13
CA ASN A 469 -2.12 41.81 25.87
C ASN A 469 -2.83 40.60 25.26
N TYR A 470 -2.95 39.54 26.07
CA TYR A 470 -3.66 38.32 25.71
C TYR A 470 -5.05 38.29 26.34
N HIS A 471 -6.04 37.91 25.54
CA HIS A 471 -7.43 37.78 25.95
C HIS A 471 -7.91 36.37 25.66
N ALA A 472 -8.65 35.75 26.58
CA ALA A 472 -9.24 34.44 26.34
C ALA A 472 -10.23 34.48 25.16
N ILE A 473 -10.23 33.42 24.34
CA ILE A 473 -11.26 33.23 23.33
C ILE A 473 -12.56 32.88 24.05
N VAL A 474 -13.57 33.74 23.90
CA VAL A 474 -14.88 33.56 24.51
C VAL A 474 -15.51 32.27 23.98
N ARG A 475 -15.90 31.40 24.91
CA ARG A 475 -16.60 30.15 24.65
C ARG A 475 -18.07 30.31 25.03
N LYS A 476 -18.93 29.55 24.35
CA LYS A 476 -20.38 29.57 24.59
C LYS A 476 -20.85 28.22 25.12
N PHE A 477 -21.54 28.26 26.25
CA PHE A 477 -22.42 27.20 26.69
C PHE A 477 -23.87 27.58 26.41
N SER A 478 -24.70 26.61 26.06
CA SER A 478 -26.14 26.82 26.08
C SER A 478 -26.87 25.52 26.33
N SER A 479 -27.95 25.61 27.11
CA SER A 479 -28.81 24.48 27.40
C SER A 479 -30.24 24.97 27.53
N ASN A 480 -31.19 24.09 27.24
CA ASN A 480 -32.57 24.33 27.64
C ASN A 480 -32.68 24.08 29.15
N ILE A 481 -33.61 24.78 29.82
CA ILE A 481 -33.94 24.53 31.22
C ILE A 481 -34.71 23.21 31.29
N THR A 482 -34.23 22.24 32.07
CA THR A 482 -34.77 20.87 32.07
C THR A 482 -35.57 20.52 33.32
N THR A 483 -35.62 21.40 34.31
CA THR A 483 -36.17 21.09 35.63
C THR A 483 -37.58 21.64 35.79
N SER A 484 -38.45 20.86 36.41
CA SER A 484 -39.77 21.29 36.90
C SER A 484 -39.75 21.37 38.43
N GLU A 485 -38.85 22.22 38.96
CA GLU A 485 -38.61 22.31 40.41
C GLU A 485 -39.78 22.96 41.19
N VAL A 486 -39.79 22.71 42.49
CA VAL A 486 -40.57 23.46 43.48
C VAL A 486 -39.69 24.58 44.08
N SER A 487 -40.32 25.63 44.63
CA SER A 487 -39.62 26.83 45.17
C SER A 487 -38.37 26.46 45.99
N PRO A 488 -37.17 27.02 45.69
CA PRO A 488 -36.95 28.30 45.00
C PRO A 488 -36.89 28.31 43.45
N PHE A 489 -37.38 27.29 42.72
CA PHE A 489 -37.44 27.29 41.24
C PHE A 489 -36.07 27.57 40.60
N THR A 490 -35.07 26.80 41.01
CA THR A 490 -33.69 27.00 40.57
C THR A 490 -33.30 26.05 39.45
N PHE A 491 -32.43 26.50 38.55
CA PHE A 491 -31.77 25.66 37.56
C PHE A 491 -30.25 25.83 37.65
N LEU A 492 -29.53 24.73 37.86
CA LEU A 492 -28.08 24.71 37.83
C LEU A 492 -27.60 24.53 36.38
N ALA A 493 -26.99 25.56 35.81
CA ALA A 493 -26.34 25.49 34.52
C ALA A 493 -24.84 25.21 34.70
N THR A 494 -24.43 23.97 34.46
CA THR A 494 -23.01 23.57 34.48
C THR A 494 -22.36 23.86 33.13
N HIS A 495 -21.72 25.02 33.02
CA HIS A 495 -21.14 25.53 31.77
C HIS A 495 -19.70 25.09 31.51
N ASN A 496 -18.95 24.65 32.53
CA ASN A 496 -17.56 24.19 32.40
C ASN A 496 -16.60 25.17 31.69
N LEU A 497 -16.84 26.48 31.86
CA LEU A 497 -16.02 27.52 31.22
C LEU A 497 -14.77 27.88 32.04
N ASN A 498 -14.60 27.31 33.24
CA ASN A 498 -13.51 27.55 34.17
C ASN A 498 -13.32 29.04 34.53
N THR A 499 -14.39 29.82 34.51
CA THR A 499 -14.41 31.23 34.92
C THR A 499 -15.75 31.60 35.56
N ARG A 500 -15.72 32.53 36.52
CA ARG A 500 -16.94 33.19 37.03
C ARG A 500 -17.33 34.42 36.23
N ASP A 501 -16.41 34.94 35.42
CA ASP A 501 -16.61 36.11 34.58
C ASP A 501 -17.38 35.70 33.32
N VAL A 502 -18.66 35.37 33.50
CA VAL A 502 -19.54 34.94 32.43
C VAL A 502 -20.67 35.96 32.24
N HIS A 503 -21.09 36.11 30.99
CA HIS A 503 -22.34 36.78 30.65
C HIS A 503 -23.44 35.74 30.49
N VAL A 504 -24.53 35.90 31.23
CA VAL A 504 -25.66 34.98 31.23
C VAL A 504 -26.87 35.69 30.62
N ALA A 505 -27.44 35.08 29.59
CA ALA A 505 -28.69 35.51 29.00
C ALA A 505 -29.66 34.33 28.92
N VAL A 506 -30.93 34.56 29.24
CA VAL A 506 -31.99 33.55 29.17
C VAL A 506 -33.01 34.02 28.14
N TYR A 507 -33.40 33.12 27.24
CA TYR A 507 -34.38 33.43 26.18
C TYR A 507 -35.55 32.45 26.22
N ASP A 508 -36.72 32.91 25.75
CA ASP A 508 -37.78 32.00 25.33
C ASP A 508 -37.23 31.03 24.27
N ASN A 509 -37.51 29.74 24.42
CA ASN A 509 -37.07 28.70 23.47
C ASN A 509 -38.07 28.50 22.31
N SER A 510 -38.97 29.47 22.14
CA SER A 510 -39.94 29.55 21.04
C SER A 510 -40.10 31.00 20.62
N SER A 511 -40.46 31.22 19.35
CA SER A 511 -40.77 32.55 18.81
C SER A 511 -41.67 33.34 19.79
N PRO A 512 -41.32 34.58 20.17
CA PRO A 512 -40.36 35.47 19.51
C PRO A 512 -38.90 35.37 20.00
N TYR A 513 -38.55 34.42 20.88
CA TYR A 513 -37.22 34.29 21.50
C TYR A 513 -36.81 35.52 22.34
N SER A 514 -37.76 36.08 23.10
CA SER A 514 -37.50 37.25 23.96
C SER A 514 -36.53 36.91 25.09
N GLU A 515 -35.72 37.89 25.50
CA GLU A 515 -34.87 37.77 26.67
C GLU A 515 -35.72 37.81 27.95
N VAL A 516 -35.40 36.93 28.88
CA VAL A 516 -36.10 36.73 30.14
C VAL A 516 -35.14 37.05 31.27
N GLU A 517 -35.51 38.02 32.09
CA GLU A 517 -34.75 38.38 33.27
C GLU A 517 -34.98 37.34 34.37
N VAL A 518 -33.89 36.81 34.88
CA VAL A 518 -33.86 35.86 35.99
C VAL A 518 -32.75 36.26 36.95
N ASP A 519 -32.83 35.79 38.19
CA ASP A 519 -31.71 35.99 39.11
C ASP A 519 -30.60 34.99 38.79
N VAL A 520 -29.35 35.45 38.78
CA VAL A 520 -28.18 34.70 38.31
C VAL A 520 -27.11 34.65 39.38
N ASP A 521 -27.01 33.50 40.04
CA ASP A 521 -25.97 33.24 41.03
C ASP A 521 -24.74 32.58 40.39
N HIS A 522 -23.59 33.23 40.47
CA HIS A 522 -22.31 32.72 39.98
C HIS A 522 -21.69 31.74 40.99
N THR A 523 -22.27 30.54 41.08
CA THR A 523 -22.01 29.57 42.16
C THR A 523 -20.61 28.95 42.11
N SER A 524 -20.04 28.73 40.94
CA SER A 524 -18.64 28.28 40.79
C SER A 524 -18.03 28.78 39.47
N VAL A 525 -16.76 28.46 39.24
CA VAL A 525 -16.10 28.72 37.94
C VAL A 525 -16.66 27.87 36.78
N ASN A 526 -17.44 26.85 37.08
CA ASN A 526 -18.01 25.94 36.08
C ASN A 526 -19.54 25.90 36.10
N SER A 527 -20.18 26.66 36.98
CA SER A 527 -21.63 26.62 37.15
C SER A 527 -22.21 27.96 37.59
N ILE A 528 -23.42 28.23 37.12
CA ILE A 528 -24.30 29.28 37.63
C ILE A 528 -25.64 28.68 38.02
N THR A 529 -26.33 29.28 38.99
CA THR A 529 -27.69 28.91 39.37
C THR A 529 -28.64 30.02 38.95
N LEU A 530 -29.61 29.69 38.11
CA LEU A 530 -30.70 30.58 37.74
C LEU A 530 -31.83 30.40 38.72
N THR A 531 -32.40 31.49 39.24
CA THR A 531 -33.59 31.45 40.09
C THR A 531 -34.73 32.16 39.37
N PHE A 532 -35.83 31.44 39.16
CA PHE A 532 -36.99 31.97 38.45
C PHE A 532 -38.05 32.47 39.44
N ALA A 533 -38.75 33.54 39.07
CA ALA A 533 -39.87 34.05 39.86
C ALA A 533 -41.05 33.06 39.94
N ALA A 534 -41.17 32.14 38.97
CA ALA A 534 -42.16 31.06 38.91
C ALA A 534 -41.55 29.79 38.31
N ALA A 535 -42.14 28.62 38.60
CA ALA A 535 -41.66 27.34 38.08
C ALA A 535 -41.60 27.38 36.54
N PRO A 536 -40.41 27.29 35.92
CA PRO A 536 -40.30 27.25 34.48
C PRO A 536 -40.80 25.91 33.95
N THR A 537 -41.53 25.91 32.83
CA THR A 537 -41.83 24.67 32.12
C THR A 537 -40.55 24.14 31.49
N ALA A 538 -40.26 22.85 31.66
CA ALA A 538 -39.11 22.22 31.04
C ALA A 538 -39.09 22.47 29.51
N GLY A 539 -37.97 22.99 29.01
CA GLY A 539 -37.78 23.34 27.60
C GLY A 539 -38.34 24.69 27.16
N ALA A 540 -39.04 25.44 28.03
CA ALA A 540 -39.61 26.74 27.68
C ALA A 540 -38.56 27.84 27.55
N TYR A 541 -37.47 27.75 28.31
CA TYR A 541 -36.37 28.71 28.27
C TYR A 541 -35.06 28.04 27.86
N ARG A 542 -34.18 28.83 27.24
CA ARG A 542 -32.82 28.46 26.90
C ARG A 542 -31.85 29.44 27.56
N VAL A 543 -30.94 28.93 28.38
CA VAL A 543 -29.83 29.70 28.90
C VAL A 543 -28.68 29.69 27.90
N VAL A 544 -28.08 30.85 27.68
CA VAL A 544 -26.85 31.06 26.94
C VAL A 544 -25.85 31.72 27.89
N ILE A 545 -24.70 31.08 28.04
CA ILE A 545 -23.62 31.56 28.91
C ILE A 545 -22.40 31.73 28.02
N THR A 546 -21.81 32.91 28.02
CA THR A 546 -20.57 33.20 27.31
C THR A 546 -19.51 33.68 28.28
N GLY A 547 -18.30 33.13 28.21
CA GLY A 547 -17.16 33.52 29.03
C GLY A 547 -15.88 32.82 28.63
#